data_AF-A0A368H7I7-F1
#
_entry.id   AF-A0A368H7I7-F1
#
_cell.length_a   1.000
_cell.length_b   1.000
_cell.length_c   1.000
_cell.angle_alpha   90.00
_cell.angle_beta   90.00
_cell.angle_gamma   90.00
#
_symmetry.space_group_name_H-M   'P 1'
#
loop_
_entity.id
_entity.type
_entity.pdbx_description
1 polymer ?
#
loop_
_entity_poly.entity_id
_entity_poly.type
_entity_poly.pdbx_seq_one_letter_code
_entity_poly.pdbx_strand_id
1 'polypeptide(L)'
;MILIILLLLFQIIVFEIPNWEECNAAGRSIETLSNINGCSHDYPFYYRCPFQVLDDGWKAFDSDEEFARLILRCGDAFRISSVNEGFAVCPSYPEKVIVPKGIGDDYLRISATFRDGSRFPVLSYYHKSTKSSIMRCGQPLIGPTNRRCKEDENILKSLLTVNRGAIIDTRAKQIAQNARSKDWCSFS
;
A
#
# COMPACT_ATOMS: atom_id res chain seq x y z
N MET A 1 -15.58 40.84 -13.13
CA MET A 1 -16.18 39.54 -12.72
C MET A 1 -15.19 38.81 -11.82
N ILE A 2 -15.67 37.95 -10.93
CA ILE A 2 -14.82 37.29 -9.93
C ILE A 2 -14.76 35.79 -10.22
N LEU A 3 -13.55 35.26 -10.37
CA LEU A 3 -13.27 33.83 -10.44
C LEU A 3 -12.55 33.40 -9.15
N ILE A 4 -13.09 32.39 -8.46
CA ILE A 4 -12.56 31.89 -7.18
C ILE A 4 -12.07 30.45 -7.38
N ILE A 5 -10.82 30.18 -6.99
CA ILE A 5 -10.22 28.85 -7.03
C ILE A 5 -9.88 28.41 -5.61
N LEU A 6 -10.33 27.22 -5.23
CA LEU A 6 -10.04 26.59 -3.94
C LEU A 6 -8.98 25.50 -4.16
N LEU A 7 -7.82 25.65 -3.52
CA LEU A 7 -6.70 24.72 -3.67
C LEU A 7 -6.64 23.69 -2.55
N LEU A 8 -6.06 22.52 -2.84
CA LEU A 8 -5.82 21.44 -1.86
C LEU A 8 -4.90 21.85 -0.70
N LEU A 9 -4.09 22.90 -0.88
CA LEU A 9 -3.25 23.48 0.16
C LEU A 9 -3.99 24.50 1.05
N PHE A 10 -5.33 24.48 1.04
CA PHE A 10 -6.19 25.40 1.79
C PHE A 10 -5.98 26.88 1.43
N GLN A 11 -5.47 27.13 0.23
CA GLN A 11 -5.29 28.48 -0.31
C GLN A 11 -6.49 28.84 -1.19
N ILE A 12 -6.93 30.09 -1.09
CA ILE A 12 -7.99 30.65 -1.92
C ILE A 12 -7.34 31.68 -2.83
N ILE A 13 -7.50 31.50 -4.14
CA ILE A 13 -7.05 32.47 -5.14
C ILE A 13 -8.29 33.13 -5.76
N VAL A 14 -8.30 34.45 -5.76
CA VAL A 14 -9.40 35.27 -6.31
C VAL A 14 -8.84 36.10 -7.46
N PHE A 15 -9.44 35.95 -8.65
CA PHE A 15 -9.11 36.75 -9.82
C PHE A 15 -10.26 37.71 -10.14
N GLU A 16 -9.91 38.97 -10.36
CA GLU A 16 -10.81 39.97 -10.93
C GLU A 16 -10.56 40.07 -12.44
N ILE A 17 -11.50 39.54 -13.23
CA ILE A 17 -11.41 39.51 -14.70
C ILE A 17 -12.44 40.49 -15.28
N PRO A 18 -12.05 41.51 -16.06
CA PRO A 18 -12.98 42.53 -16.56
C PRO A 18 -14.06 41.98 -17.50
N ASN A 19 -13.67 41.07 -18.41
CA ASN A 19 -14.55 40.54 -19.45
C ASN A 19 -15.20 39.21 -19.03
N TRP A 20 -16.53 39.08 -19.23
CA TRP A 20 -17.25 37.84 -18.97
C TRP A 20 -16.76 36.69 -19.85
N GLU A 21 -16.53 36.94 -21.12
CA GLU A 21 -16.13 35.89 -22.06
C GLU A 21 -14.80 35.27 -21.65
N GLU A 22 -13.83 36.09 -21.24
CA GLU A 22 -12.54 35.64 -20.70
C GLU A 22 -12.69 34.93 -19.37
N CYS A 23 -13.51 35.45 -18.45
CA CYS A 23 -13.76 34.83 -17.15
C CYS A 23 -14.38 33.42 -17.30
N ASN A 24 -15.35 33.29 -18.20
CA ASN A 24 -16.01 32.02 -18.52
C ASN A 24 -15.07 31.07 -19.27
N ALA A 25 -14.27 31.56 -20.21
CA ALA A 25 -13.25 30.75 -20.90
C ALA A 25 -12.21 30.20 -19.90
N ALA A 26 -11.68 31.05 -19.01
CA ALA A 26 -10.73 30.64 -17.97
C ALA A 26 -11.35 29.60 -17.02
N GLY A 27 -12.58 29.83 -16.56
CA GLY A 27 -13.32 28.89 -15.72
C GLY A 27 -13.46 27.51 -16.37
N ARG A 28 -13.89 27.46 -17.64
CA ARG A 28 -14.02 26.20 -18.41
C ARG A 28 -12.69 25.49 -18.59
N SER A 29 -11.62 26.23 -18.91
CA SER A 29 -10.28 25.65 -19.06
C SER A 29 -9.78 25.04 -17.75
N ILE A 30 -9.93 25.74 -16.63
CA ILE A 30 -9.54 25.23 -15.30
C ILE A 30 -10.36 24.00 -14.93
N GLU A 31 -11.67 24.04 -15.14
CA GLU A 31 -12.57 22.90 -14.88
C GLU A 31 -12.17 21.67 -15.71
N THR A 32 -11.86 21.88 -16.99
CA THR A 32 -11.41 20.81 -17.89
C THR A 32 -10.07 20.22 -17.44
N LEU A 33 -9.09 21.07 -17.13
CA LEU A 33 -7.74 20.64 -16.76
C LEU A 33 -7.67 20.05 -15.34
N SER A 34 -8.58 20.42 -14.45
CA SER A 34 -8.65 19.89 -13.08
C SER A 34 -9.34 18.53 -13.01
N ASN A 35 -10.14 18.17 -14.02
CA ASN A 35 -10.93 16.94 -14.07
C ASN A 35 -10.50 16.01 -15.21
N ILE A 36 -9.21 16.04 -15.55
CA ILE A 36 -8.64 15.13 -16.55
C ILE A 36 -8.75 13.70 -16.04
N ASN A 37 -9.34 12.82 -16.85
CA ASN A 37 -9.47 11.40 -16.55
C ASN A 37 -8.35 10.59 -17.20
N GLY A 38 -7.72 9.72 -16.42
CA GLY A 38 -6.69 8.79 -16.89
C GLY A 38 -5.28 9.32 -16.68
N CYS A 39 -4.42 8.48 -16.11
CA CYS A 39 -3.08 8.89 -15.69
C CYS A 39 -2.19 9.38 -16.84
N SER A 40 -2.40 8.90 -18.07
CA SER A 40 -1.64 9.31 -19.26
C SER A 40 -1.74 10.80 -19.59
N HIS A 41 -2.71 11.49 -19.00
CA HIS A 41 -2.93 12.92 -19.19
C HIS A 41 -2.42 13.77 -18.00
N ASP A 42 -1.86 13.14 -16.97
CA ASP A 42 -1.32 13.85 -15.82
C ASP A 42 -0.04 14.62 -16.20
N TYR A 43 0.14 15.79 -15.57
CA TYR A 43 1.28 16.67 -15.82
C TYR A 43 2.67 15.98 -15.77
N PRO A 44 2.96 15.02 -14.87
CA PRO A 44 4.25 14.33 -14.84
C PRO A 44 4.65 13.67 -16.16
N PHE A 45 3.70 13.24 -17.01
CA PHE A 45 4.00 12.64 -18.32
C PHE A 45 4.44 13.66 -19.39
N TYR A 46 4.14 14.94 -19.18
CA TYR A 46 4.49 16.04 -20.10
C TYR A 46 5.57 16.97 -19.53
N TYR A 47 5.94 16.78 -18.27
CA TYR A 47 6.95 17.59 -17.61
C TYR A 47 8.32 17.45 -18.28
N ARG A 48 8.92 18.58 -18.64
CA ARG A 48 10.29 18.66 -19.15
C ARG A 48 11.14 19.42 -18.13
N CYS A 49 12.14 18.73 -17.58
CA CYS A 49 13.03 19.31 -16.58
C CYS A 49 13.87 20.45 -17.21
N PRO A 50 13.79 21.69 -16.70
CA PRO A 50 14.54 22.82 -17.26
C PRO A 50 15.99 22.88 -16.79
N PHE A 51 16.40 21.99 -15.88
CA PHE A 51 17.75 21.91 -15.31
C PHE A 51 18.37 20.53 -15.56
N GLN A 52 19.68 20.45 -15.39
CA GLN A 52 20.39 19.19 -15.49
C GLN A 52 20.06 18.31 -14.28
N VAL A 53 19.53 17.12 -14.54
CA VAL A 53 19.30 16.09 -13.52
C VAL A 53 20.67 15.49 -13.14
N LEU A 54 21.09 15.70 -11.89
CA LEU A 54 22.36 15.20 -11.38
C LEU A 54 22.28 13.72 -10.96
N ASP A 55 21.15 13.33 -10.37
CA ASP A 55 20.91 11.99 -9.86
C ASP A 55 19.57 11.43 -10.38
N ASP A 56 19.56 10.13 -10.68
CA ASP A 56 18.35 9.42 -11.08
C ASP A 56 17.51 9.07 -9.84
N GLY A 57 16.46 9.86 -9.60
CA GLY A 57 15.53 9.66 -8.48
C GLY A 57 14.85 8.27 -8.47
N TRP A 58 14.74 7.59 -9.63
CA TRP A 58 14.20 6.23 -9.69
C TRP A 58 15.13 5.19 -9.06
N LYS A 59 16.42 5.49 -8.98
CA LYS A 59 17.45 4.65 -8.35
C LYS A 59 17.74 5.04 -6.92
N ALA A 60 17.07 6.06 -6.38
CA ALA A 60 17.25 6.46 -4.99
C ALA A 60 16.85 5.37 -3.98
N PHE A 61 16.03 4.40 -4.41
CA PHE A 61 15.63 3.23 -3.63
C PHE A 61 15.76 1.96 -4.47
N ASP A 62 16.79 1.16 -4.18
CA ASP A 62 16.93 -0.18 -4.75
C ASP A 62 16.29 -1.22 -3.80
N SER A 63 15.26 -1.90 -4.29
CA SER A 63 14.53 -2.90 -3.50
C SER A 63 15.40 -4.11 -3.17
N ASP A 64 16.27 -4.54 -4.10
CA ASP A 64 17.13 -5.71 -3.91
C ASP A 64 18.24 -5.41 -2.89
N GLU A 65 18.82 -4.20 -2.92
CA GLU A 65 19.77 -3.76 -1.88
C GLU A 65 19.11 -3.69 -0.50
N GLU A 66 17.90 -3.15 -0.41
CA GLU A 66 17.17 -3.07 0.86
C GLU A 66 16.76 -4.44 1.39
N PHE A 67 16.36 -5.36 0.52
CA PHE A 67 16.11 -6.74 0.90
C PHE A 67 17.39 -7.43 1.38
N ALA A 68 18.52 -7.25 0.71
CA ALA A 68 19.81 -7.80 1.15
C ALA A 68 20.20 -7.26 2.53
N ARG A 69 20.04 -5.94 2.75
CA ARG A 69 20.29 -5.28 4.04
C ARG A 69 19.37 -5.82 5.14
N LEU A 70 18.09 -6.04 4.84
CA LEU A 70 17.14 -6.62 5.79
C LEU A 70 17.46 -8.08 6.13
N ILE A 71 17.79 -8.92 5.13
CA ILE A 71 18.17 -10.31 5.35
C ILE A 71 19.43 -10.41 6.22
N LEU A 72 20.44 -9.57 5.96
CA LEU A 72 21.64 -9.49 6.80
C LEU A 72 21.33 -9.14 8.26
N ARG A 73 20.28 -8.33 8.51
CA ARG A 73 19.81 -7.99 9.85
C ARG A 73 19.01 -9.11 10.51
N CYS A 74 18.18 -9.80 9.73
CA CYS A 74 17.28 -10.85 10.18
C CYS A 74 17.98 -12.20 10.41
N GLY A 75 19.17 -12.39 9.84
CA GLY A 75 19.86 -13.68 9.85
C GLY A 75 18.97 -14.76 9.25
N ASP A 76 18.82 -15.88 9.95
CA ASP A 76 18.11 -17.05 9.45
C ASP A 76 16.61 -17.08 9.77
N ALA A 77 16.04 -16.00 10.32
CA ALA A 77 14.64 -15.96 10.74
C ALA A 77 13.66 -15.71 9.57
N PHE A 78 14.11 -15.02 8.52
CA PHE A 78 13.28 -14.59 7.40
C PHE A 78 13.95 -14.94 6.07
N ARG A 79 13.14 -15.08 5.01
CA ARG A 79 13.58 -15.33 3.64
C ARG A 79 12.86 -14.39 2.66
N ILE A 80 13.49 -14.15 1.52
CA ILE A 80 12.85 -13.52 0.38
C ILE A 80 12.01 -14.58 -0.34
N SER A 81 10.80 -14.23 -0.72
CA SER A 81 9.89 -15.06 -1.52
C SER A 81 9.50 -14.31 -2.79
N SER A 82 9.53 -15.03 -3.90
CA SER A 82 9.03 -14.57 -5.22
C SER A 82 7.59 -15.03 -5.46
N VAL A 83 6.83 -15.38 -4.40
CA VAL A 83 5.44 -15.87 -4.54
C VAL A 83 4.53 -14.88 -5.27
N ASN A 84 4.87 -13.59 -5.26
CA ASN A 84 4.11 -12.51 -5.88
C ASN A 84 4.74 -11.97 -7.17
N GLU A 85 5.64 -12.74 -7.81
CA GLU A 85 6.18 -12.40 -9.12
C GLU A 85 5.06 -12.16 -10.13
N GLY A 86 5.20 -11.11 -10.96
CA GLY A 86 4.13 -10.67 -11.86
C GLY A 86 2.86 -10.19 -11.16
N PHE A 87 2.94 -9.85 -9.86
CA PHE A 87 1.82 -9.39 -9.04
C PHE A 87 0.67 -10.40 -8.91
N ALA A 88 0.96 -11.69 -9.11
CA ALA A 88 -0.03 -12.74 -9.31
C ALA A 88 -0.88 -13.08 -8.06
N VAL A 89 -0.35 -12.86 -6.86
CA VAL A 89 -1.03 -13.22 -5.59
C VAL A 89 -1.69 -12.01 -4.94
N CYS A 90 -0.98 -10.88 -4.92
CA CYS A 90 -1.45 -9.61 -4.37
C CYS A 90 -1.02 -8.47 -5.30
N PRO A 91 -1.95 -7.89 -6.09
CA PRO A 91 -1.65 -6.80 -7.03
C PRO A 91 -1.05 -5.53 -6.42
N SER A 92 -1.17 -5.39 -5.10
CA SER A 92 -0.82 -4.19 -4.35
C SER A 92 0.37 -4.38 -3.42
N TYR A 93 1.07 -5.51 -3.55
CA TYR A 93 2.36 -5.80 -2.94
C TYR A 93 3.47 -5.76 -4.00
N PRO A 94 4.73 -5.56 -3.60
CA PRO A 94 5.87 -5.74 -4.50
C PRO A 94 5.97 -7.21 -4.96
N GLU A 95 6.71 -7.43 -6.06
CA GLU A 95 6.90 -8.78 -6.63
C GLU A 95 7.66 -9.73 -5.69
N LYS A 96 8.67 -9.20 -5.00
CA LYS A 96 9.41 -9.90 -3.95
C LYS A 96 8.93 -9.43 -2.57
N VAL A 97 8.75 -10.37 -1.66
CA VAL A 97 8.33 -10.10 -0.27
C VAL A 97 9.21 -10.84 0.72
N ILE A 98 9.34 -10.32 1.94
CA ILE A 98 10.05 -11.00 3.02
C ILE A 98 9.03 -11.69 3.95
N VAL A 99 9.27 -12.98 4.21
CA VAL A 99 8.40 -13.87 4.98
C VAL A 99 9.21 -14.74 5.95
N PRO A 100 8.60 -15.34 6.99
CA PRO A 100 9.32 -16.22 7.90
C PRO A 100 9.95 -17.41 7.16
N LYS A 101 11.19 -17.77 7.49
CA LYS A 101 11.95 -18.79 6.75
C LYS A 101 11.25 -20.15 6.68
N GLY A 102 10.56 -20.56 7.76
CA GLY A 102 9.85 -21.84 7.85
C GLY A 102 8.50 -21.90 7.15
N ILE A 103 8.04 -20.81 6.54
CA ILE A 103 6.76 -20.75 5.82
C ILE A 103 7.04 -20.93 4.33
N GLY A 104 6.41 -21.93 3.70
CA GLY A 104 6.46 -22.16 2.26
C GLY A 104 5.51 -21.27 1.47
N ASP A 105 5.75 -21.11 0.17
CA ASP A 105 4.92 -20.22 -0.68
C ASP A 105 3.45 -20.67 -0.79
N ASP A 106 3.17 -21.97 -0.66
CA ASP A 106 1.80 -22.48 -0.67
C ASP A 106 0.97 -21.97 0.52
N TYR A 107 1.60 -21.81 1.69
CA TYR A 107 0.96 -21.21 2.85
C TYR A 107 0.62 -19.74 2.60
N LEU A 108 1.50 -19.01 1.90
CA LEU A 108 1.29 -17.61 1.56
C LEU A 108 0.12 -17.46 0.58
N ARG A 109 0.05 -18.32 -0.44
CA ARG A 109 -1.06 -18.35 -1.41
C ARG A 109 -2.39 -18.62 -0.71
N ILE A 110 -2.44 -19.57 0.22
CA ILE A 110 -3.67 -19.88 0.97
C ILE A 110 -4.03 -18.73 1.91
N SER A 111 -3.08 -18.20 2.68
CA SER A 111 -3.29 -17.03 3.56
C SER A 111 -3.77 -15.81 2.78
N ALA A 112 -3.29 -15.60 1.55
CA ALA A 112 -3.75 -14.52 0.68
C ALA A 112 -5.26 -14.60 0.42
N THR A 113 -5.82 -15.80 0.17
CA THR A 113 -7.28 -15.96 -0.02
C THR A 113 -8.11 -15.65 1.23
N PHE A 114 -7.49 -15.69 2.41
CA PHE A 114 -8.13 -15.37 3.69
C PHE A 114 -7.94 -13.91 4.11
N ARG A 115 -7.14 -13.12 3.38
CA ARG A 115 -6.78 -11.75 3.74
C ARG A 115 -7.35 -10.77 2.76
N ASP A 116 -7.92 -9.69 3.27
CA ASP A 116 -8.51 -8.63 2.47
C ASP A 116 -7.48 -8.03 1.48
N GLY A 117 -7.89 -7.86 0.23
CA GLY A 117 -7.01 -7.47 -0.88
C GLY A 117 -5.86 -8.43 -1.16
N SER A 118 -5.97 -9.69 -0.72
CA SER A 118 -4.91 -10.71 -0.80
C SER A 118 -3.62 -10.34 -0.06
N ARG A 119 -3.70 -9.37 0.87
CA ARG A 119 -2.53 -8.83 1.59
C ARG A 119 -2.13 -9.75 2.75
N PHE A 120 -1.47 -10.86 2.45
CA PHE A 120 -0.95 -11.80 3.45
C PHE A 120 0.14 -11.16 4.34
N PRO A 121 0.46 -11.74 5.52
CA PRO A 121 1.48 -11.20 6.43
C PRO A 121 2.88 -11.17 5.80
N VAL A 122 3.46 -9.96 5.71
CA VAL A 122 4.82 -9.72 5.22
C VAL A 122 5.61 -8.85 6.18
N LEU A 123 6.94 -9.00 6.19
CA LEU A 123 7.83 -8.23 7.05
C LEU A 123 7.92 -6.78 6.59
N SER A 124 7.76 -5.85 7.53
CA SER A 124 7.97 -4.41 7.32
C SER A 124 9.24 -3.92 8.00
N TYR A 125 9.55 -4.45 9.18
CA TYR A 125 10.72 -4.03 9.95
C TYR A 125 11.21 -5.14 10.87
N TYR A 126 12.53 -5.21 11.06
CA TYR A 126 13.15 -6.14 12.00
C TYR A 126 14.18 -5.44 12.87
N HIS A 127 14.03 -5.60 14.18
CA HIS A 127 14.96 -5.09 15.17
C HIS A 127 15.94 -6.19 15.60
N LYS A 128 17.20 -6.09 15.15
CA LYS A 128 18.23 -7.12 15.35
C LYS A 128 18.53 -7.41 16.83
N SER A 129 18.56 -6.38 17.69
CA SER A 129 18.93 -6.53 19.11
C SER A 129 17.89 -7.33 19.90
N THR A 130 16.61 -6.99 19.75
CA THR A 130 15.51 -7.67 20.47
C THR A 130 14.89 -8.83 19.69
N LYS A 131 15.35 -9.06 18.45
CA LYS A 131 14.77 -10.02 17.50
C LYS A 131 13.28 -9.81 17.26
N SER A 132 12.80 -8.57 17.37
CA SER A 132 11.39 -8.22 17.19
C SER A 132 11.09 -7.86 15.75
N SER A 133 9.98 -8.35 15.21
CA SER A 133 9.53 -8.06 13.85
C SER A 133 8.21 -7.29 13.86
N ILE A 134 8.08 -6.32 12.96
CA ILE A 134 6.80 -5.69 12.62
C ILE A 134 6.36 -6.28 11.28
N MET A 135 5.18 -6.90 11.28
CA MET A 135 4.55 -7.43 10.08
C MET A 135 3.35 -6.55 9.70
N ARG A 136 3.04 -6.49 8.41
CA ARG A 136 1.82 -5.85 7.89
C ARG A 136 0.99 -6.85 7.09
N CYS A 137 -0.33 -6.70 7.13
CA CYS A 137 -1.29 -7.53 6.40
C CYS A 137 -2.63 -6.81 6.25
N GLY A 138 -3.49 -7.33 5.37
CA GLY A 138 -4.91 -7.02 5.35
C GLY A 138 -5.66 -7.66 6.52
N GLN A 139 -6.87 -7.18 6.78
CA GLN A 139 -7.74 -7.79 7.76
C GLN A 139 -8.09 -9.25 7.36
N PRO A 140 -8.26 -10.16 8.32
CA PRO A 140 -8.71 -11.51 8.02
C PRO A 140 -10.19 -11.53 7.63
N LEU A 141 -10.55 -12.29 6.61
CA LEU A 141 -11.90 -12.46 6.08
C LEU A 141 -12.66 -13.54 6.87
N ILE A 142 -12.83 -13.31 8.18
CA ILE A 142 -13.48 -14.27 9.09
C ILE A 142 -14.98 -14.43 8.80
N GLY A 143 -15.63 -13.39 8.28
CA GLY A 143 -17.07 -13.38 8.03
C GLY A 143 -17.93 -13.60 9.28
N PRO A 144 -19.26 -13.69 9.12
CA PRO A 144 -20.19 -13.93 10.22
C PRO A 144 -20.07 -15.35 10.81
N THR A 145 -19.55 -16.30 10.04
CA THR A 145 -19.36 -17.70 10.47
C THR A 145 -18.05 -17.94 11.22
N ASN A 146 -17.27 -16.88 11.48
CA ASN A 146 -16.00 -16.96 12.21
C ASN A 146 -15.01 -17.96 11.60
N ARG A 147 -14.87 -17.89 10.26
CA ARG A 147 -13.94 -18.71 9.47
C ARG A 147 -12.51 -18.57 10.00
N ARG A 148 -11.76 -19.65 9.86
CA ARG A 148 -10.34 -19.74 10.25
C ARG A 148 -9.52 -20.30 9.11
N CYS A 149 -8.28 -19.86 9.01
CA CYS A 149 -7.31 -20.35 8.02
C CYS A 149 -6.10 -20.89 8.78
N LYS A 150 -5.83 -22.20 8.64
CA LYS A 150 -4.75 -22.87 9.37
C LYS A 150 -3.39 -22.37 8.91
N GLU A 151 -3.24 -22.10 7.62
CA GLU A 151 -2.03 -21.62 6.99
C GLU A 151 -1.72 -20.20 7.48
N ASP A 152 -2.72 -19.31 7.51
CA ASP A 152 -2.60 -17.96 8.07
C ASP A 152 -2.19 -17.98 9.55
N GLU A 153 -2.83 -18.83 10.35
CA GLU A 153 -2.47 -19.00 11.75
C GLU A 153 -1.06 -19.54 11.94
N ASN A 154 -0.61 -20.45 11.07
CA ASN A 154 0.74 -21.00 11.13
C ASN A 154 1.80 -19.94 10.80
N ILE A 155 1.50 -19.03 9.86
CA ILE A 155 2.33 -17.84 9.62
C ILE A 155 2.43 -17.01 10.90
N LEU A 156 1.30 -16.68 11.53
CA LEU A 156 1.30 -15.89 12.76
C LEU A 156 2.04 -16.58 13.91
N LYS A 157 1.85 -17.90 14.07
CA LYS A 157 2.55 -18.70 15.09
C LYS A 157 4.06 -18.74 14.85
N SER A 158 4.52 -18.79 13.61
CA SER A 158 5.95 -18.78 13.29
C SER A 158 6.67 -17.51 13.75
N LEU A 159 5.94 -16.41 13.94
CA LEU A 159 6.47 -15.14 14.44
C LEU A 159 6.59 -15.12 15.98
N LEU A 160 5.85 -15.98 16.67
CA LEU A 160 5.82 -16.09 18.13
C LEU A 160 6.97 -17.01 18.60
N THR A 161 8.20 -16.49 18.57
CA THR A 161 9.37 -17.28 18.97
C THR A 161 9.62 -17.26 20.48
N VAL A 162 9.89 -16.08 21.06
CA VAL A 162 10.32 -15.95 22.48
C VAL A 162 9.47 -14.96 23.29
N ASN A 163 8.86 -13.96 22.61
CA ASN A 163 8.07 -12.91 23.24
C ASN A 163 6.60 -13.01 22.83
N ARG A 164 5.71 -12.45 23.65
CA ARG A 164 4.30 -12.24 23.29
C ARG A 164 4.22 -11.35 22.04
N GLY A 165 3.39 -11.74 21.07
CA GLY A 165 3.04 -10.90 19.92
C GLY A 165 1.77 -10.09 20.19
N ALA A 166 1.65 -8.95 19.53
CA ALA A 166 0.44 -8.13 19.55
C ALA A 166 -0.08 -7.97 18.12
N ILE A 167 -1.40 -8.07 17.95
CA ILE A 167 -2.09 -7.69 16.71
C ILE A 167 -2.69 -6.32 16.96
N ILE A 168 -2.24 -5.32 16.21
CA ILE A 168 -2.71 -3.94 16.31
C ILE A 168 -3.64 -3.69 15.12
N ASP A 169 -4.94 -3.63 15.38
CA ASP A 169 -5.92 -3.12 14.42
C ASP A 169 -6.03 -1.60 14.62
N THR A 170 -5.72 -0.83 13.58
CA THR A 170 -5.70 0.64 13.65
C THR A 170 -7.09 1.26 13.57
N ARG A 171 -8.13 0.45 13.32
CA ARG A 171 -9.51 0.92 13.21
C ARG A 171 -10.15 1.07 14.58
N ALA A 172 -11.14 1.97 14.67
CA ALA A 172 -12.03 1.99 15.82
C ALA A 172 -12.76 0.65 15.97
N LYS A 173 -12.95 0.20 17.21
CA LYS A 173 -13.53 -1.12 17.54
C LYS A 173 -14.85 -1.40 16.81
N GLN A 174 -15.72 -0.40 16.70
CA GLN A 174 -17.00 -0.52 16.00
C GLN A 174 -16.83 -0.80 14.50
N ILE A 175 -15.86 -0.14 13.85
CA ILE A 175 -15.58 -0.32 12.42
C ILE A 175 -15.01 -1.73 12.18
N ALA A 176 -14.10 -2.18 13.05
CA ALA A 176 -13.54 -3.52 12.98
C ALA A 176 -14.62 -4.60 13.16
N GLN A 177 -15.59 -4.39 14.06
CA GLN A 177 -16.74 -5.29 14.24
C GLN A 177 -17.65 -5.32 13.01
N ASN A 178 -17.98 -4.16 12.43
CA ASN A 178 -18.81 -4.07 11.23
C ASN A 178 -18.15 -4.68 9.98
N ALA A 179 -16.82 -4.69 9.92
CA ALA A 179 -16.10 -5.36 8.83
C ALA A 179 -16.21 -6.88 8.90
N ARG A 180 -16.46 -7.46 10.08
CA ARG A 180 -16.67 -8.92 10.23
C ARG A 180 -17.99 -9.40 9.64
N SER A 181 -19.02 -8.56 9.67
CA SER A 181 -20.36 -8.87 9.16
C SER A 181 -20.49 -8.70 7.65
N LYS A 182 -19.52 -8.05 7.00
CA LYS A 182 -19.43 -7.96 5.55
C LYS A 182 -18.45 -9.02 5.05
N ASP A 183 -18.95 -10.15 4.56
CA ASP A 183 -18.16 -10.98 3.66
C ASP A 183 -17.86 -10.13 2.42
N TRP A 184 -16.66 -9.58 2.31
CA TRP A 184 -16.22 -8.80 1.13
C TRP A 184 -16.00 -9.68 -0.12
N CYS A 185 -16.80 -10.74 -0.28
CA CYS A 185 -16.99 -11.43 -1.55
C CYS A 185 -17.85 -10.55 -2.48
N SER A 186 -17.28 -9.44 -2.94
CA SER A 186 -17.86 -8.66 -4.05
C SER A 186 -16.74 -7.94 -4.79
N PHE A 187 -15.88 -8.70 -5.48
CA PHE A 187 -15.28 -8.19 -6.71
C PHE A 187 -16.28 -8.50 -7.83
N SER A 188 -17.00 -7.48 -8.26
CA SER A 188 -17.68 -7.39 -9.55
C SER A 188 -17.38 -6.02 -10.11
#